data_AF-A0A2V7Y6A5-F1
#
_entry.id   AF-A0A2V7Y6A5-F1
#
_cell.length_a   1.000
_cell.length_b   1.000
_cell.length_c   1.000
_cell.angle_alpha   90.00
_cell.angle_beta   90.00
_cell.angle_gamma   90.00
#
_symmetry.space_group_name_H-M   'P 1'
#
loop_
_entity.id
_entity.type
_entity.pdbx_description
1 polymer ?
#
loop_
_entity_poly.entity_id
_entity_poly.type
_entity_poly.pdbx_seq_one_letter_code
_entity_poly.pdbx_strand_id
1 'polypeptide(L)'
;MIWGILGGVLLSLLASELYDSCPRLTNLLLRSASCRLPAECRDRYWGEWMGELDSQGDLGKLRKLLWALWVFLCSWQMGRTLQSAVEQAKSLALEQSRKNPKRLSFREIIGRLVEFDVDGEEPLPPVGLERRAGAAIGGSPSEESRRRA
;
A
#
# COMPACT_ATOMS: atom_id res chain seq x y z
N MET A 1 16.10 35.48 26.86
CA MET A 1 15.54 36.09 25.62
C MET A 1 16.46 35.92 24.42
N ILE A 2 17.75 36.27 24.49
CA ILE A 2 18.70 36.19 23.36
C ILE A 2 18.75 34.78 22.71
N TRP A 3 18.81 33.72 23.52
CA TRP A 3 18.80 32.33 23.03
C TRP A 3 17.54 31.94 22.25
N GLY A 4 16.38 32.49 22.61
CA GLY A 4 15.13 32.24 21.90
C GLY A 4 15.11 32.92 20.53
N ILE A 5 15.62 34.16 20.45
CA ILE A 5 15.75 34.90 19.19
C ILE A 5 16.74 34.18 18.26
N LEU A 6 17.90 33.77 18.79
CA LEU A 6 18.91 33.05 18.02
C LEU A 6 18.38 31.70 17.51
N GLY A 7 17.65 30.95 18.35
CA GLY A 7 17.01 29.70 17.95
C GLY A 7 15.95 29.89 16.86
N GLY A 8 15.11 30.93 16.95
CA GLY A 8 14.10 31.23 15.94
C GLY A 8 14.69 31.59 14.57
N VAL A 9 15.77 32.39 14.54
CA VAL A 9 16.48 32.73 13.30
C VAL A 9 17.13 31.50 12.70
N LEU A 10 17.82 30.68 13.50
CA LEU A 10 18.46 29.45 13.03
C LEU A 10 17.43 28.46 12.47
N LEU A 11 16.28 28.31 13.13
CA LEU A 11 15.20 27.45 12.67
C LEU A 11 14.60 27.94 11.35
N SER A 12 14.46 29.26 11.18
CA SER A 12 13.93 29.85 9.93
C SER A 12 14.89 29.64 8.76
N LEU A 13 16.20 29.77 8.98
CA LEU A 13 17.22 29.45 7.98
C LEU A 13 17.22 27.96 7.63
N LEU A 14 17.13 27.09 8.64
CA LEU A 14 17.07 25.65 8.43
C LEU A 14 15.80 25.24 7.66
N ALA A 15 14.66 25.86 7.97
CA ALA A 15 13.40 25.62 7.26
C ALA A 15 13.49 26.05 5.79
N SER A 16 14.19 27.16 5.48
CA SER A 16 14.41 27.61 4.11
C SER A 16 15.26 26.61 3.31
N GLU A 17 16.38 26.17 3.88
CA GLU A 17 17.26 25.16 3.25
C GLU A 17 16.54 23.80 3.07
N LEU A 18 15.72 23.41 4.07
CA LEU A 18 14.92 22.19 3.99
C LEU A 18 13.83 22.30 2.93
N TYR A 19 13.25 23.49 2.73
CA TYR A 19 12.25 23.76 1.70
C TYR A 19 12.83 23.69 0.29
N ASP A 20 14.03 24.24 0.09
CA ASP A 20 14.74 24.15 -1.19
C ASP A 20 15.25 22.73 -1.47
N SER A 21 15.60 21.99 -0.42
CA SER A 21 16.00 20.59 -0.50
C SER A 21 14.84 19.58 -0.58
N CYS A 22 13.59 20.01 -0.40
CA CYS A 22 12.40 19.14 -0.42
C CYS A 22 12.35 18.17 -1.60
N PRO A 23 12.48 18.58 -2.87
CA PRO A 23 12.37 17.65 -4.00
C PRO A 23 13.46 16.56 -3.95
N ARG A 24 14.69 16.92 -3.51
CA ARG A 24 15.77 15.94 -3.33
C ARG A 24 15.45 14.97 -2.18
N LEU A 25 14.97 15.48 -1.06
CA LEU A 25 14.58 14.67 0.10
C LEU A 25 13.43 13.71 -0.24
N THR A 26 12.40 14.18 -0.94
CA THR A 26 11.29 13.36 -1.40
C THR A 26 11.78 12.20 -2.27
N ASN A 27 12.65 12.48 -3.25
CA ASN A 27 13.25 11.44 -4.09
C ASN A 27 14.08 10.44 -3.27
N LEU A 28 14.87 10.91 -2.30
CA LEU A 28 15.65 10.06 -1.41
C LEU A 28 14.76 9.17 -0.52
N LEU A 29 13.66 9.71 0.01
CA LEU A 29 12.69 8.97 0.82
C LEU A 29 12.00 7.88 0.01
N LEU A 30 11.48 8.23 -1.17
CA LEU A 30 10.86 7.28 -2.08
C LEU A 30 11.85 6.19 -2.51
N ARG A 31 13.11 6.54 -2.74
CA ARG A 31 14.13 5.58 -3.19
C ARG A 31 14.50 4.64 -2.06
N SER A 32 14.59 5.19 -0.85
CA SER A 32 14.80 4.37 0.35
C SER A 32 13.60 3.48 0.64
N ALA A 33 12.38 3.95 0.37
CA ALA A 33 11.15 3.17 0.49
C ALA A 33 11.14 2.01 -0.51
N SER A 34 11.54 2.24 -1.77
CA SER A 34 11.53 1.20 -2.80
C SER A 34 12.63 0.16 -2.57
N CYS A 35 13.81 0.57 -2.08
CA CYS A 35 14.87 -0.36 -1.69
C CYS A 35 14.47 -1.36 -0.58
N ARG A 36 13.45 -1.04 0.23
CA ARG A 36 12.94 -1.94 1.28
C ARG A 36 12.04 -3.05 0.74
N LEU A 37 11.50 -2.88 -0.47
CA LEU A 37 10.66 -3.88 -1.11
C LEU A 37 11.53 -5.01 -1.73
N PRO A 38 10.94 -6.19 -1.98
CA PRO A 38 11.59 -7.26 -2.76
C PRO A 38 12.03 -6.75 -4.14
N ALA A 39 13.20 -7.20 -4.62
CA ALA A 39 13.83 -6.72 -5.85
C ALA A 39 12.89 -6.78 -7.06
N GLU A 40 12.05 -7.81 -7.10
CA GLU A 40 11.09 -8.11 -8.16
C GLU A 40 10.00 -7.03 -8.29
N CYS A 41 9.68 -6.31 -7.21
CA CYS A 41 8.60 -5.32 -7.19
C CYS A 41 9.10 -3.86 -7.13
N ARG A 42 10.41 -3.62 -6.91
CA ARG A 42 10.93 -2.27 -6.61
C ARG A 42 10.63 -1.26 -7.71
N ASP A 43 10.92 -1.62 -8.96
CA ASP A 43 10.82 -0.70 -10.09
C ASP A 43 9.36 -0.31 -10.37
N ARG A 44 8.44 -1.25 -10.19
CA ARG A 44 7.01 -1.02 -10.33
C ARG A 44 6.50 -0.03 -9.29
N TYR A 45 6.68 -0.32 -8.00
CA TYR A 45 6.22 0.57 -6.92
C TYR A 45 6.90 1.93 -6.97
N TRP A 46 8.19 1.97 -7.35
CA TRP A 46 8.88 3.24 -7.58
C TRP A 46 8.19 4.07 -8.67
N GLY A 47 7.87 3.46 -9.81
CA GLY A 47 7.15 4.11 -10.91
C GLY A 47 5.76 4.61 -10.47
N GLU A 48 4.99 3.77 -9.78
CA GLU A 48 3.66 4.13 -9.26
C GLU A 48 3.72 5.30 -8.27
N TRP A 49 4.62 5.24 -7.29
CA TRP A 49 4.75 6.32 -6.31
C TRP A 49 5.30 7.61 -6.92
N MET A 50 6.18 7.51 -7.91
CA MET A 50 6.69 8.67 -8.63
C MET A 50 5.58 9.33 -9.46
N GLY A 51 4.79 8.51 -10.17
CA GLY A 51 3.62 8.98 -10.91
C GLY A 51 2.57 9.63 -10.03
N GLU A 52 2.33 9.09 -8.83
CA GLU A 52 1.43 9.69 -7.84
C GLU A 52 1.99 11.01 -7.26
N LEU A 53 3.30 11.13 -7.12
CA LEU A 53 3.90 12.41 -6.71
C LEU A 53 3.77 13.49 -7.80
N ASP A 54 3.89 13.08 -9.06
CA ASP A 54 3.75 13.95 -10.22
C ASP A 54 2.28 14.34 -10.46
N SER A 55 1.34 13.43 -10.21
CA SER A 55 -0.11 13.70 -10.28
C SER A 55 -0.54 14.76 -9.25
N GLN A 56 0.19 14.88 -8.14
CA GLN A 56 0.03 15.91 -7.12
C GLN A 56 0.61 17.29 -7.54
N GLY A 57 0.70 17.60 -8.84
CA GLY A 57 1.34 18.79 -9.43
C GLY A 57 1.15 20.11 -8.67
N ASP A 58 -0.09 20.41 -8.27
CA ASP A 58 -0.46 21.69 -7.63
C ASP A 58 -0.24 21.73 -6.11
N LEU A 59 0.13 20.61 -5.50
CA LEU A 59 0.31 20.53 -4.05
C LEU A 59 1.66 21.09 -3.63
N GLY A 60 1.65 21.94 -2.60
CA GLY A 60 2.85 22.58 -2.07
C GLY A 60 3.95 21.57 -1.70
N LYS A 61 5.22 21.97 -1.86
CA LYS A 61 6.40 21.11 -1.65
C LYS A 61 6.41 20.37 -0.31
N LEU A 62 5.94 21.02 0.77
CA LEU A 62 5.86 20.42 2.10
C LEU A 62 4.88 19.26 2.16
N ARG A 63 3.74 19.34 1.47
CA ARG A 63 2.75 18.26 1.45
C ARG A 63 3.28 17.06 0.68
N LYS A 64 4.00 17.28 -0.42
CA LYS A 64 4.72 16.24 -1.16
C LYS A 64 5.76 15.54 -0.28
N LEU A 65 6.51 16.30 0.51
CA LEU A 65 7.47 15.74 1.46
C LEU A 65 6.78 14.91 2.55
N LEU A 66 5.69 15.42 3.13
CA LEU A 66 4.93 14.73 4.18
C LEU A 66 4.31 13.43 3.65
N TRP A 67 3.80 13.45 2.43
CA TRP A 67 3.29 12.27 1.74
C TRP A 67 4.40 11.24 1.49
N ALA A 68 5.57 11.66 0.99
CA ALA A 68 6.69 10.75 0.77
C ALA A 68 7.22 10.15 2.09
N LEU A 69 7.21 10.92 3.17
CA LEU A 69 7.54 10.43 4.51
C LEU A 69 6.54 9.39 4.99
N TRP A 70 5.24 9.63 4.78
CA TRP A 70 4.18 8.67 5.07
C TRP A 70 4.35 7.37 4.29
N VAL A 71 4.54 7.46 2.96
CA VAL A 71 4.81 6.29 2.10
C VAL A 71 6.03 5.52 2.57
N PHE A 72 7.11 6.21 2.96
CA PHE A 72 8.31 5.58 3.51
C PHE A 72 8.09 4.83 4.83
N LEU A 73 7.19 5.31 5.68
CA LEU A 73 6.80 4.60 6.90
C LEU A 73 5.90 3.40 6.59
N CYS A 74 4.92 3.56 5.69
CA CYS A 74 4.03 2.48 5.26
C CYS A 74 4.77 1.37 4.53
N SER A 75 5.79 1.69 3.72
CA SER A 75 6.58 0.70 2.99
C SER A 75 7.35 -0.25 3.92
N TRP A 76 7.65 0.17 5.15
CA TRP A 76 8.24 -0.71 6.15
C TRP A 76 7.28 -1.83 6.54
N GLN A 77 6.01 -1.50 6.78
CA GLN A 77 4.99 -2.47 7.13
C GLN A 77 4.67 -3.38 5.93
N MET A 78 4.55 -2.78 4.74
CA MET A 78 4.25 -3.48 3.49
C MET A 78 5.38 -4.42 3.05
N GLY A 79 6.64 -4.04 3.31
CA GLY A 79 7.78 -4.91 3.03
C GLY A 79 7.72 -6.24 3.77
N ARG A 80 7.21 -6.26 5.01
CA ARG A 80 7.05 -7.51 5.78
C ARG A 80 5.97 -8.42 5.20
N THR A 81 4.82 -7.86 4.81
CA THR A 81 3.72 -8.65 4.24
C THR A 81 4.09 -9.19 2.85
N LEU A 82 4.75 -8.37 2.02
CA LEU A 82 5.21 -8.77 0.69
C LEU A 82 6.29 -9.86 0.76
N GLN A 83 7.23 -9.78 1.70
CA GLN A 83 8.23 -10.84 1.87
C GLN A 83 7.57 -12.20 2.15
N SER A 84 6.59 -12.25 3.07
CA SER A 84 5.86 -13.49 3.35
C SER A 84 5.09 -14.02 2.13
N ALA A 85 4.50 -13.12 1.32
CA ALA A 85 3.77 -13.51 0.11
C ALA A 85 4.72 -14.03 -0.99
N VAL A 86 5.87 -13.38 -1.18
CA VAL A 86 6.90 -13.80 -2.15
C VAL A 86 7.49 -15.15 -1.77
N GLU A 87 7.73 -15.40 -0.49
CA GLU A 87 8.21 -16.71 -0.02
C GLU A 87 7.18 -17.83 -0.25
N GLN A 88 5.89 -17.56 0.00
CA GLN A 88 4.81 -18.50 -0.31
C GLN A 88 4.68 -18.75 -1.81
N ALA A 89 4.75 -17.70 -2.64
CA ALA A 89 4.73 -17.85 -4.09
C ALA A 89 5.93 -18.68 -4.60
N LYS A 90 7.12 -18.47 -4.02
CA LYS A 90 8.33 -19.25 -4.34
C LYS A 90 8.18 -20.72 -3.93
N SER A 91 7.62 -21.01 -2.76
CA SER A 91 7.43 -22.40 -2.31
C SER A 91 6.41 -23.14 -3.18
N LEU A 92 5.30 -22.48 -3.56
CA LEU A 92 4.31 -23.02 -4.49
C LEU A 92 4.89 -23.25 -5.88
N ALA A 93 5.67 -22.31 -6.40
CA ALA A 93 6.35 -22.47 -7.69
C ALA A 93 7.33 -23.66 -7.68
N LEU A 94 8.07 -23.86 -6.58
CA LEU A 94 8.95 -25.02 -6.41
C LEU A 94 8.18 -26.32 -6.29
N GLU A 95 7.08 -26.36 -5.53
CA GLU A 95 6.23 -27.54 -5.41
C GLU A 95 5.60 -27.92 -6.76
N GLN A 96 5.15 -26.91 -7.52
CA GLN A 96 4.63 -27.10 -8.87
C GLN A 96 5.70 -27.60 -9.83
N SER A 97 6.93 -27.05 -9.75
CA SER A 97 8.08 -27.53 -10.51
C SER A 97 8.45 -28.97 -10.14
N ARG A 98 8.32 -29.37 -8.87
CA ARG A 98 8.58 -30.74 -8.40
C ARG A 98 7.53 -31.72 -8.90
N LYS A 99 6.25 -31.34 -8.90
CA LYS A 99 5.14 -32.20 -9.38
C LYS A 99 5.14 -32.35 -10.90
N ASN A 100 5.70 -31.38 -11.63
CA ASN A 100 5.69 -31.38 -13.10
C ASN A 100 7.10 -31.20 -13.72
N PRO A 101 8.03 -32.14 -13.51
CA PRO A 101 9.43 -31.99 -13.93
C PRO A 101 9.61 -32.03 -15.47
N LYS A 102 8.55 -32.32 -16.23
CA LYS A 102 8.65 -32.63 -17.66
C LYS A 102 8.08 -31.58 -18.61
N ARG A 103 7.51 -30.44 -18.16
CA ARG A 103 6.71 -29.64 -19.10
C ARG A 103 6.74 -28.12 -19.11
N LEU A 104 7.54 -27.41 -18.32
CA LEU A 104 7.53 -25.94 -18.42
C LEU A 104 8.94 -25.38 -18.54
N SER A 105 9.23 -24.90 -19.75
CA SER A 105 10.37 -24.04 -20.03
C SER A 105 10.30 -22.82 -19.12
N PHE A 106 11.42 -22.45 -18.48
CA PHE A 106 11.53 -21.31 -17.56
C PHE A 106 10.94 -19.99 -18.14
N ARG A 107 10.86 -19.88 -19.47
CA ARG A 107 10.22 -18.78 -20.19
C ARG A 107 8.70 -18.68 -20.00
N GLU A 108 7.96 -19.79 -19.86
CA GLU A 108 6.50 -19.76 -19.67
C GLU A 108 6.10 -19.37 -18.24
N ILE A 109 6.95 -19.70 -17.26
CA ILE A 109 6.70 -19.38 -15.84
C ILE A 109 6.84 -17.89 -15.57
N ILE A 110 7.88 -17.24 -16.13
CA ILE A 110 8.06 -15.78 -16.00
C ILE A 110 6.97 -15.01 -16.76
N GLY A 111 6.54 -15.50 -17.94
CA GLY A 111 5.45 -14.89 -18.69
C GLY A 111 4.14 -14.84 -17.90
N ARG A 112 3.76 -15.95 -17.25
CA ARG A 112 2.54 -16.00 -16.43
C ARG A 112 2.61 -15.20 -15.13
N LEU A 113 3.80 -15.03 -14.55
CA LEU A 113 3.97 -14.22 -13.35
C LEU A 113 3.80 -12.71 -13.61
N VAL A 114 4.02 -12.28 -14.86
CA VAL A 114 3.81 -10.89 -15.30
C VAL A 114 2.36 -10.64 -15.76
N GLU A 115 1.67 -11.65 -16.28
CA GLU A 115 0.25 -11.54 -16.65
C GLU A 115 -0.72 -11.56 -15.45
N PHE A 116 -0.33 -12.14 -14.31
CA PHE A 116 -1.24 -12.29 -13.15
C PHE A 116 -1.52 -11.01 -12.35
N ASP A 117 -1.06 -9.85 -12.81
CA ASP A 117 -1.26 -8.56 -12.11
C ASP A 117 -1.83 -7.45 -13.02
N VAL A 118 -2.22 -7.79 -14.27
CA VAL A 118 -2.77 -6.83 -15.26
C VAL A 118 -4.24 -7.05 -15.57
N ASP A 119 -4.86 -8.09 -15.03
CA ASP A 119 -6.33 -8.16 -14.95
C ASP A 119 -6.73 -7.62 -13.58
N GLY A 120 -7.27 -6.40 -13.56
CA GLY A 120 -7.93 -5.85 -12.40
C GLY A 120 -9.11 -6.74 -12.02
N GLU A 121 -8.84 -7.75 -11.20
CA GLU A 121 -9.88 -8.52 -10.54
C GLU A 121 -10.74 -7.54 -9.75
N GLU A 122 -12.02 -7.59 -10.09
CA GLU A 122 -13.15 -7.00 -9.39
C GLU A 122 -12.94 -7.02 -7.87
N PRO A 123 -13.32 -5.95 -7.14
CA PRO A 123 -13.28 -5.95 -5.69
C PRO A 123 -14.03 -7.18 -5.18
N LEU A 124 -13.30 -8.04 -4.46
CA LEU A 124 -13.84 -9.19 -3.75
C LEU A 124 -15.17 -8.78 -3.08
N PRO A 125 -16.26 -9.54 -3.29
CA PRO A 125 -17.50 -9.26 -2.58
C PRO A 125 -17.19 -9.23 -1.07
N PRO A 126 -17.80 -8.31 -0.30
CA PRO A 126 -17.51 -8.15 1.11
C PRO A 126 -17.60 -9.52 1.77
N VAL A 127 -16.49 -9.96 2.35
CA VAL A 127 -16.42 -11.17 3.17
C VAL A 127 -17.55 -11.04 4.20
N GLY A 128 -18.59 -11.84 3.98
CA GLY A 128 -19.76 -11.87 4.82
C GLY A 128 -19.32 -12.17 6.25
N LEU A 129 -19.43 -11.17 7.12
CA LEU A 129 -19.55 -11.34 8.57
C LEU A 129 -20.89 -12.02 8.92
N GLU A 130 -21.24 -13.08 8.21
CA GLU A 130 -22.25 -14.04 8.61
C GLU A 130 -21.58 -15.00 9.59
N ARG A 131 -21.62 -14.66 10.88
CA ARG A 131 -21.87 -15.54 12.02
C ARG A 131 -21.45 -14.88 13.33
N ARG A 132 -22.37 -14.13 13.93
CA ARG A 132 -22.77 -14.28 15.36
C ARG A 132 -23.83 -13.24 15.70
N ALA A 133 -25.07 -13.53 15.33
CA ALA A 133 -26.24 -13.03 16.03
C ALA A 133 -27.19 -14.21 16.22
N GLY A 134 -26.78 -15.11 17.11
CA GLY A 134 -27.67 -16.13 17.63
C GLY A 134 -28.64 -15.49 18.62
N ALA A 135 -29.92 -15.78 18.40
CA ALA A 135 -30.96 -15.94 19.42
C ALA A 135 -31.39 -14.70 20.22
N ALA A 136 -32.51 -14.10 19.80
CA ALA A 136 -33.74 -14.04 20.62
C ALA A 136 -34.88 -13.39 19.81
N ILE A 137 -35.48 -14.14 18.89
CA ILE A 137 -36.82 -13.81 18.39
C ILE A 137 -37.80 -14.35 19.44
N GLY A 138 -38.07 -13.52 20.45
CA GLY A 138 -39.22 -13.66 21.32
C GLY A 138 -40.39 -12.91 20.68
N GLY A 139 -41.47 -13.65 20.40
CA GLY A 139 -42.62 -13.13 19.67
C GLY A 139 -43.44 -12.09 20.42
N SER A 140 -44.19 -11.30 19.65
CA SER A 140 -45.52 -10.84 20.04
C SER A 140 -46.42 -10.81 18.80
N PRO A 141 -47.49 -11.61 18.79
CA PRO A 141 -48.55 -11.53 17.81
C PRO A 141 -49.62 -10.51 18.25
N SER A 142 -50.50 -10.20 17.30
CA SER A 142 -51.79 -9.50 17.46
C SER A 142 -51.74 -7.97 17.35
N GLU A 143 -52.21 -7.51 16.19
CA GLU A 143 -53.03 -6.31 15.97
C GLU A 143 -53.40 -6.38 14.48
N GLU A 144 -54.27 -7.25 13.99
CA GLU A 144 -55.72 -7.25 14.27
C GLU A 144 -56.34 -5.85 14.57
N SER A 145 -55.72 -4.77 14.08
CA SER A 145 -56.19 -3.37 14.19
C SER A 145 -56.35 -2.67 12.83
N ARG A 146 -56.33 -3.39 11.70
CA ARG A 146 -56.69 -2.84 10.37
C ARG A 146 -57.82 -3.62 9.69
N ARG A 147 -58.91 -3.83 10.42
CA ARG A 147 -60.23 -3.72 9.80
C ARG A 147 -60.62 -2.24 9.84
N ARG A 148 -61.27 -1.78 8.77
CA ARG A 148 -62.03 -0.51 8.65
C ARG A 148 -61.23 0.72 8.23
N ALA A 149 -60.98 0.82 6.93
CA ALA A 149 -61.31 2.01 6.13
C ALA A 149 -61.66 1.55 4.71
#